data_AF-A0AA41N1N2-F1
#
_entry.id   AF-A0AA41N1N2-F1
#
_cell.length_a   1.000
_cell.length_b   1.000
_cell.length_c   1.000
_cell.angle_alpha   90.00
_cell.angle_beta   90.00
_cell.angle_gamma   90.00
#
_symmetry.space_group_name_H-M   'P 1'
#
loop_
_entity.id
_entity.type
_entity.pdbx_description
1 polymer ?
#
loop_
_entity_poly.entity_id
_entity_poly.type
_entity_poly.pdbx_seq_one_letter_code
_entity_poly.pdbx_strand_id
1 'polypeptide(L)'
;MAASHFTGLTAVADVIKDLDTQIAVLTKKKLQDLVREVDPNEQLDEDVEEMLLQIADDFIESVVTAACQLARHRKSSTLEVKDVQLHLERQWNMWIPGFGSEEIRPYKKACTTEAHKQVRSRARWPPTFQGSHFPHTADFTL
;
A
#
# COMPACT_ATOMS: atom_id res chain seq x y z
N MET A 1 -31.73 -19.64 50.08
CA MET A 1 -31.77 -19.19 48.66
C MET A 1 -30.33 -18.98 48.22
N ALA A 2 -29.76 -19.92 47.45
CA ALA A 2 -28.42 -19.77 46.92
C ALA A 2 -28.54 -19.20 45.49
N ALA A 3 -27.96 -18.02 45.28
CA ALA A 3 -27.83 -17.43 43.97
C ALA A 3 -26.83 -18.26 43.16
N SER A 4 -27.30 -18.88 42.07
CA SER A 4 -26.42 -19.56 41.12
C SER A 4 -25.68 -18.50 40.30
N HIS A 5 -24.39 -18.35 40.56
CA HIS A 5 -23.49 -17.53 39.76
C HIS A 5 -23.32 -18.19 38.39
N PHE A 6 -23.85 -17.54 37.36
CA PHE A 6 -23.75 -17.96 35.97
C PHE A 6 -22.33 -17.68 35.45
N THR A 7 -21.46 -18.67 35.51
CA THR A 7 -20.05 -18.64 35.03
C THR A 7 -19.93 -18.65 33.50
N GLY A 8 -21.03 -18.46 32.75
CA GLY A 8 -21.04 -18.59 31.30
C GLY A 8 -20.46 -17.40 30.52
N LEU A 9 -20.45 -16.20 31.11
CA LEU A 9 -20.00 -14.98 30.42
C LEU A 9 -18.47 -14.84 30.32
N THR A 10 -17.71 -15.44 31.22
CA THR A 10 -16.23 -15.40 31.18
C THR A 10 -15.66 -16.36 30.13
N ALA A 11 -16.23 -17.56 29.98
CA ALA A 11 -15.73 -18.56 29.03
C ALA A 11 -15.85 -18.11 27.56
N VAL A 12 -16.89 -17.35 27.19
CA VAL A 12 -17.03 -16.82 25.83
C VAL A 12 -16.05 -15.66 25.56
N ALA A 13 -15.73 -14.85 26.57
CA ALA A 13 -14.73 -13.80 26.44
C ALA A 13 -13.32 -14.40 26.33
N ASP A 14 -13.03 -15.48 27.04
CA ASP A 14 -11.74 -16.19 26.95
C ASP A 14 -11.56 -16.88 25.59
N VAL A 15 -12.60 -17.51 25.02
CA VAL A 15 -12.54 -18.09 23.66
C VAL A 15 -12.35 -17.01 22.56
N ILE A 16 -12.97 -15.84 22.73
CA ILE A 16 -12.78 -14.71 21.80
C ILE A 16 -11.38 -14.12 21.93
N LYS A 17 -10.84 -14.01 23.15
CA LYS A 17 -9.45 -13.61 23.38
C LYS A 17 -8.44 -14.62 22.82
N ASP A 18 -8.73 -15.92 22.90
CA ASP A 18 -7.87 -16.96 22.32
C ASP A 18 -7.80 -16.89 20.79
N LEU A 19 -8.88 -16.49 20.12
CA LEU A 19 -8.87 -16.23 18.68
C LEU A 19 -8.06 -14.98 18.32
N ASP A 20 -8.22 -13.90 19.08
CA ASP A 20 -7.43 -12.66 18.93
C ASP A 20 -5.92 -12.94 19.16
N THR A 21 -5.59 -13.73 20.19
CA THR A 21 -4.21 -14.14 20.50
C THR A 21 -3.61 -15.08 19.43
N GLN A 22 -4.43 -15.86 18.73
CA GLN A 22 -4.00 -16.70 17.60
C GLN A 22 -3.87 -15.91 16.28
N ILE A 23 -4.53 -14.75 16.16
CA ILE A 23 -4.44 -13.86 15.00
C ILE A 23 -3.28 -12.88 15.14
N ALA A 24 -2.76 -12.64 16.36
CA ALA A 24 -1.60 -11.78 16.60
C ALA A 24 -0.35 -12.29 15.86
N VAL A 25 -0.20 -11.86 14.60
CA VAL A 25 0.91 -12.23 13.72
C VAL A 25 2.22 -11.63 14.25
N LEU A 26 2.12 -10.48 14.91
CA LEU A 26 3.21 -9.76 15.53
C LEU A 26 3.09 -9.83 17.06
N THR A 27 4.03 -10.52 17.70
CA THR A 27 4.13 -10.57 19.17
C THR A 27 4.96 -9.40 19.70
N LYS A 28 4.65 -8.90 20.91
CA LYS A 28 5.42 -7.86 21.62
C LYS A 28 6.94 -8.13 21.63
N LYS A 29 7.35 -9.39 21.84
CA LYS A 29 8.76 -9.81 21.77
C LYS A 29 9.42 -9.52 20.41
N LYS A 30 8.74 -9.88 19.31
CA LYS A 30 9.24 -9.62 17.94
C LYS A 30 9.31 -8.13 17.65
N LEU A 31 8.34 -7.35 18.13
CA LEU A 31 8.37 -5.89 17.99
C LEU A 31 9.62 -5.31 18.67
N GLN A 32 9.92 -5.76 19.90
CA GLN A 32 11.12 -5.33 20.63
C GLN A 32 12.42 -5.74 19.93
N ASP A 33 12.47 -6.95 19.37
CA ASP A 33 13.62 -7.41 18.59
C ASP A 33 13.81 -6.52 17.33
N LEU A 34 12.72 -6.18 16.63
CA LEU A 34 12.76 -5.28 15.46
C LEU A 34 13.22 -3.86 15.84
N VAL A 35 12.75 -3.31 16.96
CA VAL A 35 13.17 -1.98 17.42
C VAL A 35 14.67 -1.96 17.68
N ARG A 36 15.21 -2.99 18.34
CA ARG A 36 16.65 -3.10 18.61
C ARG A 36 17.51 -3.25 17.35
N GLU A 37 16.98 -3.87 16.30
CA GLU A 37 17.65 -3.95 15.00
C GLU A 37 17.71 -2.57 14.31
N VAL A 38 16.68 -1.73 14.49
CA VAL A 38 16.61 -0.38 13.92
C VAL A 38 17.43 0.62 14.74
N ASP A 39 17.20 0.69 16.04
CA ASP A 39 17.99 1.47 17.00
C ASP A 39 18.13 0.72 18.35
N PRO A 40 19.34 0.27 18.72
CA PRO A 40 19.56 -0.43 19.98
C PRO A 40 19.46 0.46 21.23
N ASN A 41 19.46 1.80 21.10
CA ASN A 41 19.40 2.72 22.24
C ASN A 41 17.97 3.18 22.57
N GLU A 42 17.01 2.92 21.68
CA GLU A 42 15.63 3.37 21.84
C GLU A 42 14.82 2.33 22.62
N GLN A 43 13.99 2.81 23.56
CA GLN A 43 13.07 1.98 24.35
C GLN A 43 11.67 2.54 24.16
N LEU A 44 10.75 1.70 23.68
CA LEU A 44 9.35 2.07 23.53
C LEU A 44 8.61 1.90 24.86
N ASP A 45 7.77 2.88 25.19
CA ASP A 45 6.81 2.73 26.28
C ASP A 45 5.71 1.71 25.91
N GLU A 46 5.11 1.11 26.92
CA GLU A 46 4.09 0.07 26.75
C GLU A 46 2.92 0.54 25.87
N ASP A 47 2.41 1.77 26.08
CA ASP A 47 1.31 2.32 25.28
C ASP A 47 1.68 2.49 23.80
N VAL A 48 2.96 2.77 23.50
CA VAL A 48 3.46 2.92 22.13
C VAL A 48 3.62 1.55 21.46
N GLU A 49 4.09 0.55 22.22
CA GLU A 49 4.16 -0.83 21.72
C GLU A 49 2.77 -1.34 21.33
N GLU A 50 1.75 -1.17 22.19
CA GLU A 50 0.38 -1.59 21.88
C GLU A 50 -0.19 -0.84 20.67
N MET A 51 0.09 0.46 20.54
CA MET A 51 -0.33 1.24 19.36
C MET A 51 0.32 0.73 18.07
N LEU A 52 1.61 0.38 18.10
CA LEU A 52 2.30 -0.15 16.92
C LEU A 52 1.80 -1.55 16.54
N LEU A 53 1.48 -2.38 17.53
CA LEU A 53 0.86 -3.69 17.28
C LEU A 53 -0.50 -3.52 16.58
N GLN A 54 -1.35 -2.62 17.09
CA GLN A 54 -2.64 -2.33 16.44
C GLN A 54 -2.47 -1.83 15.00
N ILE A 55 -1.53 -0.92 14.77
CA ILE A 55 -1.24 -0.42 13.40
C ILE A 55 -0.78 -1.55 12.48
N ALA A 56 0.01 -2.50 13.00
CA ALA A 56 0.46 -3.65 12.23
C ALA A 56 -0.70 -4.59 11.86
N ASP A 57 -1.63 -4.82 12.78
CA ASP A 57 -2.81 -5.65 12.52
C ASP A 57 -3.75 -4.97 11.51
N ASP A 58 -4.02 -3.68 11.67
CA ASP A 58 -4.80 -2.88 10.72
C ASP A 58 -4.15 -2.87 9.31
N PHE A 59 -2.81 -2.81 9.25
CA PHE A 59 -2.07 -2.91 8.01
C PHE A 59 -2.28 -4.27 7.32
N ILE A 60 -2.20 -5.37 8.06
CA ILE A 60 -2.42 -6.72 7.52
C ILE A 60 -3.86 -6.84 6.98
N GLU A 61 -4.86 -6.41 7.76
CA GLU A 61 -6.26 -6.47 7.33
C GLU A 61 -6.49 -5.66 6.04
N SER A 62 -5.94 -4.45 5.97
CA SER A 62 -6.02 -3.58 4.80
C SER A 62 -5.38 -4.22 3.55
N VAL A 63 -4.16 -4.74 3.69
CA VAL A 63 -3.42 -5.38 2.59
C VAL A 63 -4.14 -6.64 2.10
N VAL A 64 -4.58 -7.51 3.03
CA VAL A 64 -5.28 -8.75 2.67
C VAL A 64 -6.62 -8.46 2.00
N THR A 65 -7.38 -7.50 2.52
CA THR A 65 -8.67 -7.09 1.93
C THR A 65 -8.48 -6.58 0.51
N ALA A 66 -7.50 -5.70 0.29
CA ALA A 66 -7.23 -5.16 -1.04
C ALA A 66 -6.68 -6.24 -2.00
N ALA A 67 -5.81 -7.13 -1.53
CA ALA A 67 -5.31 -8.26 -2.33
C ALA A 67 -6.45 -9.21 -2.74
N CYS A 68 -7.38 -9.51 -1.83
CA CYS A 68 -8.59 -10.29 -2.15
C CYS A 68 -9.46 -9.58 -3.20
N GLN A 69 -9.61 -8.26 -3.13
CA GLN A 69 -10.34 -7.50 -4.16
C GLN A 69 -9.65 -7.57 -5.52
N LEU A 70 -8.32 -7.50 -5.58
CA LEU A 70 -7.54 -7.66 -6.80
C LEU A 70 -7.66 -9.08 -7.39
N ALA A 71 -7.61 -10.11 -6.55
CA ALA A 71 -7.83 -11.49 -6.96
C ALA A 71 -9.23 -11.70 -7.56
N ARG A 72 -10.25 -11.09 -6.95
CA ARG A 72 -11.62 -11.10 -7.48
C ARG A 72 -11.75 -10.31 -8.79
N HIS A 73 -11.03 -9.21 -8.94
CA HIS A 73 -11.07 -8.38 -10.15
C HIS A 73 -10.60 -9.15 -11.40
N ARG A 74 -9.61 -10.03 -11.27
CA ARG A 74 -9.18 -10.96 -12.34
C ARG A 74 -10.08 -12.19 -12.50
N LYS A 75 -11.18 -12.27 -11.74
CA LYS A 75 -12.11 -13.42 -11.67
C LYS A 75 -11.46 -14.70 -11.12
N SER A 76 -10.41 -14.56 -10.31
CA SER A 76 -9.81 -15.68 -9.59
C SER A 76 -10.45 -15.83 -8.21
N SER A 77 -10.66 -17.07 -7.78
CA SER A 77 -11.08 -17.41 -6.41
C SER A 77 -9.89 -17.64 -5.48
N THR A 78 -8.68 -17.55 -5.99
CA THR A 78 -7.43 -17.82 -5.25
C THR A 78 -6.64 -16.52 -5.13
N LEU A 79 -6.20 -16.19 -3.91
CA LEU A 79 -5.28 -15.08 -3.66
C LEU A 79 -3.86 -15.51 -4.06
N GLU A 80 -3.21 -14.73 -4.91
CA GLU A 80 -1.83 -14.97 -5.31
C GLU A 80 -0.91 -13.87 -4.80
N VAL A 81 0.39 -14.17 -4.74
CA VAL A 81 1.44 -13.23 -4.33
C VAL A 81 1.44 -11.95 -5.19
N LYS A 82 1.06 -12.06 -6.47
CA LYS A 82 0.95 -10.93 -7.40
C LYS A 82 -0.09 -9.89 -6.93
N ASP A 83 -1.16 -10.32 -6.25
CA ASP A 83 -2.22 -9.43 -5.77
C ASP A 83 -1.72 -8.58 -4.60
N VAL A 84 -1.01 -9.20 -3.66
CA VAL A 84 -0.39 -8.53 -2.50
C VAL A 84 0.72 -7.59 -2.97
N GLN A 85 1.61 -8.07 -3.83
CA GLN A 85 2.72 -7.28 -4.36
C GLN A 85 2.22 -6.00 -5.06
N LEU A 86 1.20 -6.12 -5.91
CA LEU A 86 0.65 -4.98 -6.64
C LEU A 86 0.07 -3.91 -5.70
N HIS A 87 -0.55 -4.33 -4.60
CA HIS A 87 -1.10 -3.41 -3.60
C HIS A 87 0.03 -2.69 -2.83
N LEU A 88 1.05 -3.42 -2.39
CA LEU A 88 2.20 -2.85 -1.67
C LEU A 88 2.98 -1.84 -2.54
N GLU A 89 3.22 -2.14 -3.81
CA GLU A 89 3.95 -1.24 -4.71
C GLU A 89 3.15 0.04 -5.02
N ARG A 90 1.82 -0.05 -5.13
CA ARG A 90 0.97 1.09 -5.54
C ARG A 90 0.49 1.96 -4.40
N GLN A 91 0.22 1.40 -3.24
CA GLN A 91 -0.38 2.14 -2.11
C GLN A 91 0.65 2.46 -1.03
N TRP A 92 1.57 1.53 -0.78
CA TRP A 92 2.60 1.67 0.25
C TRP A 92 3.96 2.08 -0.34
N ASN A 93 4.09 2.05 -1.66
CA ASN A 93 5.34 2.33 -2.37
C ASN A 93 6.51 1.46 -1.87
N MET A 94 6.18 0.25 -1.38
CA MET A 94 7.12 -0.76 -0.90
C MET A 94 7.42 -1.75 -2.01
N TRP A 95 8.70 -2.06 -2.21
CA TRP A 95 9.14 -3.06 -3.18
C TRP A 95 9.89 -4.18 -2.46
N ILE A 96 9.40 -5.42 -2.59
CA ILE A 96 10.00 -6.59 -1.94
C ILE A 96 10.92 -7.30 -2.94
N PRO A 97 12.25 -7.31 -2.72
CA PRO A 97 13.19 -8.02 -3.59
C PRO A 97 12.91 -9.54 -3.58
N GLY A 98 13.08 -10.20 -4.73
CA GLY A 98 12.94 -11.66 -4.84
C GLY A 98 11.50 -12.15 -5.00
N PHE A 99 10.49 -11.30 -4.81
CA PHE A 99 9.09 -11.59 -5.12
C PHE A 99 8.68 -10.84 -6.40
N GLY A 100 8.15 -11.55 -7.40
CA GLY A 100 7.70 -10.94 -8.67
C GLY A 100 8.71 -10.92 -9.82
N SER A 101 9.53 -11.97 -9.95
CA SER A 101 10.30 -12.20 -11.19
C SER A 101 9.34 -12.26 -12.39
N GLU A 102 9.55 -11.33 -13.33
CA GLU A 102 8.93 -11.20 -14.66
C GLU A 102 7.41 -10.87 -14.69
N GLU A 103 7.03 -9.59 -14.56
CA GLU A 103 6.04 -8.93 -15.46
C GLU A 103 5.65 -7.50 -15.02
N ILE A 104 5.85 -7.11 -13.75
CA ILE A 104 5.38 -5.79 -13.28
C ILE A 104 6.50 -4.76 -13.41
N ARG A 105 6.97 -4.58 -14.64
CA ARG A 105 7.36 -3.25 -15.13
C ARG A 105 6.79 -3.05 -16.53
N PRO A 106 5.47 -2.85 -16.68
CA PRO A 106 5.07 -1.82 -17.60
C PRO A 106 5.58 -0.51 -16.97
N TYR A 107 6.81 -0.12 -17.34
CA TYR A 107 7.11 1.30 -17.47
C TYR A 107 5.97 1.83 -18.34
N LYS A 108 4.93 2.37 -17.71
CA LYS A 108 3.90 3.13 -18.39
C LYS A 108 4.65 4.35 -18.89
N LYS A 109 5.24 4.25 -20.09
CA LYS A 109 5.26 5.41 -20.97
C LYS A 109 3.84 5.91 -20.92
N ALA A 110 3.63 7.12 -20.41
CA ALA A 110 2.34 7.77 -20.47
C ALA A 110 1.76 7.44 -21.84
N CYS A 111 0.52 6.93 -21.88
CA CYS A 111 -0.15 6.75 -23.16
C CYS A 111 -0.30 8.16 -23.74
N THR A 112 0.70 8.61 -24.48
CA THR A 112 0.59 9.79 -25.29
C THR A 112 -0.36 9.37 -26.40
N THR A 113 -1.62 9.71 -26.23
CA THR A 113 -2.59 9.69 -27.32
C THR A 113 -2.00 10.40 -28.53
N GLU A 114 -2.42 10.06 -29.74
CA GLU A 114 -1.92 10.74 -30.95
C GLU A 114 -2.06 12.27 -30.84
N ALA A 115 -3.09 12.74 -30.13
CA ALA A 115 -3.26 14.14 -29.74
C ALA A 115 -2.06 14.72 -28.97
N HIS A 116 -1.52 14.00 -27.99
CA HIS A 116 -0.37 14.44 -27.19
C HIS A 116 0.94 14.46 -28.00
N LYS A 117 1.08 13.58 -29.01
CA LYS A 117 2.19 13.64 -29.98
C LYS A 117 2.06 14.86 -30.89
N GLN A 118 0.85 15.18 -31.33
CA GLN A 118 0.55 16.30 -32.22
C GLN A 118 0.73 17.68 -31.55
N VAL A 119 0.48 17.78 -30.23
CA VAL A 119 0.79 19.00 -29.46
C VAL A 119 2.31 19.19 -29.31
N ARG A 120 3.05 18.12 -29.03
CA ARG A 120 4.52 18.17 -28.92
C ARG A 120 5.22 18.51 -30.24
N SER A 121 4.66 18.09 -31.38
CA SER A 121 5.20 18.47 -32.70
C SER A 121 4.82 19.89 -33.10
N ARG A 122 3.62 20.39 -32.76
CA ARG A 122 3.19 21.78 -33.02
C ARG A 122 3.89 22.81 -32.14
N ALA A 123 4.30 22.44 -30.92
CA ALA A 123 5.05 23.32 -30.02
C ALA A 123 6.55 23.44 -30.36
N ARG A 124 7.03 22.77 -31.43
CA ARG A 124 8.39 22.91 -31.92
C ARG A 124 8.42 24.02 -32.97
N TRP A 125 8.99 25.16 -32.60
CA TRP A 125 9.29 26.23 -33.55
C TRP A 125 10.04 25.66 -34.76
N PRO A 126 9.66 26.03 -36.00
CA PRO A 126 10.39 25.59 -37.18
C PRO A 126 11.85 26.08 -37.10
N PRO A 127 12.83 25.25 -37.48
CA PRO A 127 14.25 25.62 -37.39
C PRO A 127 14.63 26.82 -38.28
N THR A 128 13.74 27.25 -39.17
CA THR A 128 13.89 28.45 -40.00
C THR A 128 13.65 29.76 -39.23
N PHE A 129 13.15 29.71 -37.99
CA PHE A 129 12.91 30.89 -37.15
C PHE A 129 14.09 31.26 -36.22
N GLN A 130 15.29 30.75 -36.52
CA GLN A 130 16.53 31.10 -35.84
C GLN A 130 17.25 32.23 -36.61
N GLY A 131 16.57 33.36 -36.77
CA GLY A 131 17.11 34.52 -37.50
C GLY A 131 16.07 35.60 -37.76
N SER A 132 16.02 36.59 -36.86
CA SER A 132 15.52 37.96 -37.08
C SER A 132 14.11 38.13 -37.68
N HIS A 133 13.05 37.88 -36.90
CA HIS A 133 11.88 38.76 -36.72
C HIS A 133 10.82 38.03 -35.87
N PHE A 134 10.58 38.48 -34.64
CA PHE A 134 9.38 38.08 -33.90
C PHE A 134 8.22 38.96 -34.38
N PRO A 135 7.09 38.40 -34.89
CA PRO A 135 5.91 39.20 -35.15
C PRO A 135 5.29 39.64 -33.82
N HIS A 136 5.25 40.95 -33.61
CA HIS A 136 4.65 41.59 -32.44
C HIS A 136 3.14 41.72 -32.64
N THR A 137 2.40 40.60 -32.61
CA THR A 137 0.95 40.54 -32.31
C THR A 137 0.50 39.08 -32.37
N ALA A 138 0.41 38.43 -31.21
CA ALA A 138 -0.46 37.28 -31.06
C ALA A 138 -1.79 37.81 -30.54
N ASP A 139 -2.75 38.03 -31.43
CA ASP A 139 -4.15 38.12 -31.05
C ASP A 139 -4.56 36.77 -30.46
N PHE A 140 -4.73 36.75 -29.15
CA PHE A 140 -5.36 35.67 -28.42
C PHE A 140 -6.86 35.83 -28.64
N THR A 141 -7.40 35.24 -29.71
CA THR A 141 -8.84 35.01 -29.81
C THR A 141 -9.12 33.55 -29.44
N LEU A 142 -10.05 33.42 -28.49
CA LEU A 142 -10.47 32.22 -27.77
C LEU A 142 -10.99 31.10 -28.70
#